data_AF-A0A6J4KQH3-F1
#
_entry.id   AF-A0A6J4KQH3-F1
#
_cell.length_a   1.000
_cell.length_b   1.000
_cell.length_c   1.000
_cell.angle_alpha   90.00
_cell.angle_beta   90.00
_cell.angle_gamma   90.00
#
_symmetry.space_group_name_H-M   'P 1'
#
loop_
_entity.id
_entity.type
_entity.pdbx_description
1 polymer ?
#
loop_
_entity_poly.entity_id
_entity_poly.type
_entity_poly.pdbx_seq_one_letter_code
_entity_poly.pdbx_strand_id
1 'polypeptide(L)' 'MYVDVSDQLDTKVRAMECFESQLKPFPHERSAEALRALATMRGCTVGVRAAEAFVLVRQVW' A
#
# COMPACT_ATOMS: atom_id res chain seq x y z
N MET A 1 -7.31 0.93 11.48
CA MET A 1 -5.99 0.47 11.97
C MET A 1 -4.98 0.69 10.86
N TYR A 2 -3.77 1.14 11.19
CA TYR A 2 -2.67 1.27 10.24
C TYR A 2 -1.54 0.31 10.63
N VAL A 3 -0.86 -0.25 9.64
CA VAL A 3 0.34 -1.09 9.82
C VAL A 3 1.49 -0.41 9.08
N ASP A 4 2.60 -0.17 9.78
CA ASP A 4 3.82 0.34 9.16
C ASP A 4 4.38 -0.72 8.21
N VAL A 5 4.57 -0.34 6.95
CA VAL A 5 5.16 -1.18 5.90
C VAL A 5 6.36 -0.51 5.25
N SER A 6 7.03 0.41 5.96
CA SER A 6 8.14 1.20 5.43
C SER A 6 9.27 0.33 4.86
N ASP A 7 9.55 -0.82 5.49
CA ASP A 7 10.60 -1.74 5.05
C ASP A 7 10.12 -2.77 4.00
N GLN A 8 8.80 -2.84 3.75
CA GLN A 8 8.17 -3.82 2.86
C GLN A 8 7.59 -3.20 1.59
N LEU A 9 7.54 -1.87 1.48
CA LEU A 9 6.89 -1.18 0.35
C LEU A 9 7.44 -1.62 -1.01
N ASP A 10 8.77 -1.73 -1.14
CA ASP A 10 9.40 -2.14 -2.40
C ASP A 10 9.06 -3.59 -2.76
N THR A 11 9.12 -4.49 -1.78
CA THR A 11 8.73 -5.90 -1.97
C THR A 11 7.27 -6.02 -2.38
N LYS A 12 6.38 -5.24 -1.76
CA LYS A 12 4.95 -5.18 -2.13
C LYS A 12 4.76 -4.71 -3.57
N VAL A 13 5.42 -3.64 -3.99
CA VAL A 13 5.29 -3.11 -5.36
C VAL A 13 5.84 -4.12 -6.36
N ARG A 14 6.97 -4.76 -6.07
CA ARG A 14 7.51 -5.84 -6.92
C ARG A 14 6.59 -7.06 -6.98
N ALA A 15 5.93 -7.43 -5.88
CA ALA A 15 4.98 -8.54 -5.88
C ALA A 15 3.81 -8.31 -6.86
N MET A 16 3.44 -7.06 -7.13
CA MET A 16 2.43 -6.74 -8.15
C MET A 16 2.90 -7.02 -9.58
N GLU A 17 4.21 -7.10 -9.84
CA GLU A 17 4.78 -7.43 -11.15
C GLU A 17 4.47 -8.87 -11.56
N CYS A 18 4.20 -9.77 -10.60
CA CYS A 18 3.73 -11.13 -10.87
C CYS A 18 2.35 -11.17 -11.55
N PHE A 19 1.59 -10.07 -11.53
CA PHE A 19 0.25 -9.98 -12.12
C PHE A 19 0.24 -9.09 -13.37
N GLU A 20 1.07 -9.44 -14.36
CA GLU A 20 1.35 -8.61 -15.55
C GLU A 20 0.10 -8.03 -16.24
N SER A 21 -0.92 -8.85 -16.49
CA SER A 21 -2.17 -8.40 -17.15
C SER A 21 -2.97 -7.36 -16.34
N GLN A 22 -2.73 -7.32 -15.04
CA GLN A 22 -3.41 -6.46 -14.07
C GLN A 22 -2.65 -5.17 -13.81
N LEU A 23 -1.36 -5.11 -14.14
CA LEU A 23 -0.58 -3.87 -14.10
C LEU A 23 -1.10 -2.91 -15.17
N LYS A 24 -1.15 -1.63 -14.80
CA LYS A 24 -1.64 -0.55 -15.64
C LYS A 24 -0.72 0.66 -15.52
N PRO A 25 -0.56 1.46 -16.58
CA PRO A 25 0.18 2.71 -16.50
C PRO A 25 -0.50 3.69 -15.53
N PHE A 26 0.29 4.58 -14.95
CA PHE A 26 -0.25 5.72 -14.21
C PHE A 26 -1.17 6.55 -15.15
N PRO A 27 -2.33 7.08 -14.69
CA PRO A 27 -2.78 7.26 -13.31
C PRO A 27 -3.61 6.12 -12.70
N HIS A 28 -3.62 4.92 -13.31
CA HIS A 28 -4.42 3.82 -12.79
C HIS A 28 -3.99 3.41 -11.38
N GLU A 29 -4.95 3.02 -10.54
CA GLU A 29 -4.73 2.59 -9.14
C GLU A 29 -3.79 1.37 -8.98
N ARG A 30 -3.51 0.66 -10.07
CA ARG A 30 -2.63 -0.52 -10.12
C ARG A 30 -1.26 -0.20 -10.72
N SER A 31 -0.98 1.07 -10.99
CA SER A 31 0.36 1.51 -11.33
C SER A 31 1.24 1.48 -10.08
N ALA A 32 2.54 1.17 -10.27
CA ALA A 32 3.52 1.20 -9.19
C ALA A 32 3.55 2.58 -8.49
N GLU A 33 3.38 3.67 -9.26
CA GLU A 33 3.31 5.03 -8.75
C GLU A 33 2.10 5.25 -7.85
N ALA A 34 0.89 4.85 -8.27
CA ALA A 34 -0.31 4.98 -7.45
C ALA A 34 -0.22 4.15 -6.15
N LEU A 35 0.33 2.94 -6.23
CA LEU A 35 0.54 2.07 -5.06
C LEU A 35 1.48 2.70 -4.03
N ARG A 36 2.58 3.31 -4.49
CA ARG A 36 3.52 4.05 -3.62
C ARG A 36 2.88 5.29 -3.03
N ALA A 37 2.22 6.11 -3.86
CA ALA A 37 1.56 7.34 -3.42
C ALA A 37 0.51 7.07 -2.32
N LEU A 38 -0.31 6.03 -2.48
CA LEU A 38 -1.31 5.66 -1.48
C LEU A 38 -0.66 5.20 -0.17
N ALA A 39 0.40 4.40 -0.25
CA ALA A 39 1.12 3.94 0.93
C ALA A 39 1.79 5.11 1.68
N THR A 40 2.38 6.06 0.95
CA THR A 40 2.97 7.29 1.52
C THR A 40 1.91 8.15 2.19
N MET A 41 0.79 8.43 1.51
CA MET A 41 -0.30 9.23 2.09
C MET A 41 -0.77 8.62 3.41
N ARG A 42 -1.03 7.31 3.43
CA ARG A 42 -1.42 6.58 4.66
C ARG A 42 -0.34 6.64 5.73
N GLY A 43 0.93 6.46 5.36
CA GLY A 43 2.06 6.59 6.29
C GLY A 43 2.09 7.97 6.96
N CYS A 44 1.94 9.03 6.17
CA CYS A 44 1.89 10.40 6.67
C CYS A 44 0.75 10.62 7.67
N THR A 45 -0.41 9.96 7.51
CA THR A 45 -1.52 10.09 8.47
C THR A 45 -1.22 9.54 9.85
N VAL A 46 -0.20 8.67 10.00
CA VAL A 46 0.19 8.05 11.28
C VAL A 46 1.68 8.23 11.63
N GLY A 47 2.38 9.12 10.93
CA GLY A 47 3.76 9.50 11.26
C GLY A 47 4.85 8.51 10.83
N VAL A 48 4.59 7.66 9.83
CA VAL A 48 5.58 6.71 9.26
C VAL A 48 5.78 6.93 7.75
N ARG A 49 6.80 6.32 7.13
CA ARG A 49 7.11 6.55 5.71
C ARG A 49 6.10 5.89 4.76
N ALA A 50 5.58 4.73 5.13
CA ALA A 50 4.55 4.04 4.37
C ALA A 50 3.65 3.21 5.29
N ALA A 51 2.33 3.21 5.05
CA ALA A 51 1.41 2.38 5.82
C ALA A 51 0.32 1.73 4.95
N GLU A 52 -0.16 0.58 5.42
CA GLU A 52 -1.39 -0.03 4.95
C GLU A 52 -2.54 0.24 5.93
N ALA A 53 -3.73 0.51 5.39
CA ALA A 53 -4.91 0.83 6.17
C ALA A 53 -5.88 -0.35 6.16
N PHE A 54 -6.39 -0.70 7.34
CA PHE A 54 -7.33 -1.78 7.58
C PHE A 54 -8.53 -1.29 8.40
N VAL A 55 -9.70 -1.88 8.14
CA VAL A 55 -10.93 -1.66 8.93
C VAL A 55 -11.11 -2.84 9.88
N LEU A 56 -11.19 -2.56 11.19
CA LEU A 56 -11.48 -3.57 12.19
C LEU A 56 -12.99 -3.82 12.23
N VAL A 57 -13.42 -5.02 11.84
CA VAL A 57 -14.85 -5.38 11.81
C VAL A 57 -15.33 -5.95 13.15
N ARG A 58 -14.47 -6.69 13.85
CA ARG A 58 -14.79 -7.34 15.12
C ARG A 58 -13.60 -7.28 16.06
N GLN A 59 -13.87 -6.90 17.30
CA GLN A 59 -12.95 -7.03 18.42
C GLN A 59 -13.62 -7.92 19.47
N VAL A 60 -12.92 -8.95 19.90
CA VAL A 60 -13.34 -9.82 21.00
C VAL A 60 -12.32 -9.65 22.11
N TRP A 61 -12.82 -9.55 23.33
CA TRP A 61 -12.04 -9.38 24.54
C TRP A 61 -11.87 -10.73 25.23
#